data_AF-A0A378ILX6-F1
#
_entry.id   AF-A0A378ILX6-F1
#
_cell.length_a   1.000
_cell.length_b   1.000
_cell.length_c   1.000
_cell.angle_alpha   90.00
_cell.angle_beta   90.00
_cell.angle_gamma   90.00
#
_symmetry.space_group_name_H-M   'P 1'
#
loop_
_entity.id
_entity.type
_entity.pdbx_description
1 polymer ?
#
loop_
_entity_poly.entity_id
_entity_poly.type
_entity_poly.pdbx_seq_one_letter_code
_entity_poly.pdbx_strand_id
1 'polypeptide(L)'
;MRILFISFIFLCHGLHADTIKNYMNIADNIPQMEIKADPQAQAWARSARHVLTITCESIAETMLQANEIAKNQGNPIFCLPKSVELNATTLCQLLQKTYKDMSSQQSDKDSMTVSQVAWLGASKSYPCQPNTAAKNEMTHVSTALGQS
;
A
#
# COMPACT_ATOMS: atom_id res chain seq x y z
N MET A 1 -23.48 27.99 -18.45
CA MET A 1 -22.36 27.03 -18.50
C MET A 1 -21.65 26.81 -17.15
N ARG A 2 -21.48 27.83 -16.29
CA ARG A 2 -20.89 27.66 -14.94
C ARG A 2 -21.60 26.64 -14.02
N ILE A 3 -22.93 26.58 -14.05
CA ILE A 3 -23.72 25.66 -13.21
C ILE A 3 -23.53 24.19 -13.63
N LEU A 4 -23.33 23.93 -14.94
CA LEU A 4 -23.07 22.57 -15.45
C LEU A 4 -21.71 22.05 -14.99
N PHE A 5 -20.68 22.90 -14.94
CA PHE A 5 -19.36 22.54 -14.41
C PHE A 5 -19.39 22.21 -12.92
N ILE A 6 -20.16 22.96 -12.11
CA ILE A 6 -20.31 22.68 -10.67
C ILE A 6 -21.03 21.35 -10.46
N SER A 7 -22.10 21.07 -11.22
CA SER A 7 -22.83 19.79 -11.17
C SER A 7 -21.93 18.59 -11.50
N PHE A 8 -21.05 18.72 -12.50
CA PHE A 8 -20.15 17.65 -12.92
C PHE A 8 -19.08 17.31 -11.86
N ILE A 9 -18.62 18.29 -11.06
CA ILE A 9 -17.64 18.07 -9.98
C ILE A 9 -18.26 17.28 -8.82
N PHE A 10 -19.55 17.50 -8.51
CA PHE A 10 -20.23 16.78 -7.42
C PHE A 10 -20.50 15.30 -7.75
N LEU A 11 -20.68 14.94 -9.03
CA LEU A 11 -20.91 13.55 -9.47
C LEU A 11 -19.69 12.62 -9.35
N CYS A 12 -18.48 13.15 -9.18
CA CYS A 12 -17.24 12.36 -9.16
C CYS A 12 -16.87 11.71 -7.81
N HIS A 13 -17.67 11.88 -6.75
CA HIS A 13 -17.31 11.45 -5.39
C HIS A 13 -17.66 9.98 -5.06
N GLY A 14 -17.99 9.15 -6.05
CA GLY A 14 -18.46 7.77 -5.86
C GLY A 14 -17.41 6.66 -5.97
N LEU A 15 -16.11 6.97 -6.04
CA LEU A 15 -15.07 5.95 -6.18
C LEU A 15 -14.73 5.34 -4.80
N HIS A 16 -15.40 4.24 -4.48
CA HIS A 16 -15.04 3.41 -3.33
C HIS A 16 -13.98 2.38 -3.75
N ALA A 17 -12.75 2.60 -3.32
CA ALA A 17 -11.76 1.54 -3.33
C ALA A 17 -12.13 0.50 -2.27
N ASP A 18 -11.80 -0.76 -2.54
CA ASP A 18 -12.05 -1.80 -1.56
C ASP A 18 -11.19 -1.60 -0.31
N THR A 19 -11.75 -1.98 0.83
CA THR A 19 -11.11 -1.84 2.14
C THR A 19 -10.17 -3.00 2.41
N ILE A 20 -9.15 -2.77 3.23
CA ILE A 20 -8.30 -3.83 3.73
C ILE A 20 -9.10 -4.88 4.52
N LYS A 21 -10.20 -4.48 5.18
CA LYS A 21 -11.10 -5.39 5.87
C LYS A 21 -11.66 -6.46 4.93
N ASN A 22 -12.18 -6.04 3.77
CA ASN A 22 -12.76 -6.97 2.81
C ASN A 22 -11.68 -7.88 2.21
N TYR A 23 -10.52 -7.32 1.88
CA TYR A 23 -9.35 -8.11 1.45
C TYR A 23 -9.01 -9.21 2.45
N MET A 24 -8.89 -8.86 3.74
CA MET A 24 -8.52 -9.81 4.80
C MET A 24 -9.61 -10.85 5.02
N ASN A 25 -10.88 -10.45 4.97
CA ASN A 25 -11.99 -11.40 5.04
C ASN A 25 -11.93 -12.43 3.90
N ILE A 26 -11.63 -12.02 2.67
CA ILE A 26 -11.45 -12.97 1.55
C ILE A 26 -10.24 -13.87 1.82
N ALA A 27 -9.10 -13.28 2.17
CA ALA A 27 -7.84 -14.01 2.41
C ALA A 27 -7.98 -15.09 3.49
N ASP A 28 -8.63 -14.76 4.60
CA ASP A 28 -8.82 -15.66 5.74
C ASP A 28 -9.82 -16.79 5.46
N ASN A 29 -10.76 -16.58 4.51
CA ASN A 29 -11.74 -17.60 4.12
C ASN A 29 -11.23 -18.57 3.04
N ILE A 30 -10.19 -18.22 2.28
CA ILE A 30 -9.62 -19.11 1.23
C ILE A 30 -9.30 -20.51 1.79
N PRO A 31 -8.50 -20.66 2.87
CA PRO A 31 -8.15 -22.00 3.37
C PRO A 31 -9.37 -22.85 3.73
N GLN A 32 -10.41 -22.21 4.30
CA GLN A 32 -11.65 -22.89 4.68
C GLN A 32 -12.44 -23.38 3.47
N MET A 33 -12.34 -22.69 2.34
CA MET A 33 -13.03 -23.07 1.11
C MET A 33 -12.27 -24.14 0.31
N GLU A 34 -10.95 -24.25 0.50
CA GLU A 34 -10.13 -25.28 -0.16
C GLU A 34 -10.28 -26.67 0.45
N ILE A 35 -10.44 -26.74 1.77
CA ILE A 35 -10.63 -28.02 2.46
C ILE A 35 -12.05 -28.57 2.30
N LYS A 36 -13.00 -27.73 1.86
CA LYS A 36 -14.35 -28.20 1.53
C LYS A 36 -14.28 -29.10 0.30
N ALA A 37 -14.88 -30.28 0.39
CA ALA A 37 -14.99 -31.23 -0.72
C ALA A 37 -16.02 -30.81 -1.79
N ASP A 38 -16.53 -29.59 -1.73
CA ASP A 38 -17.51 -29.04 -2.67
C ASP A 38 -16.79 -28.37 -3.86
N PRO A 39 -17.08 -28.76 -5.12
CA PRO A 39 -16.43 -28.18 -6.30
C PRO A 39 -16.62 -26.67 -6.43
N GLN A 40 -17.77 -26.13 -6.02
CA GLN A 40 -18.04 -24.69 -6.09
C GLN A 40 -17.17 -23.92 -5.08
N ALA A 41 -17.03 -24.43 -3.86
CA ALA A 41 -16.16 -23.86 -2.84
C ALA A 41 -14.69 -23.81 -3.30
N GLN A 42 -14.20 -24.89 -3.92
CA GLN A 42 -12.84 -24.93 -4.45
C GLN A 42 -12.65 -23.99 -5.65
N ALA A 43 -13.64 -23.88 -6.54
CA ALA A 43 -13.62 -22.93 -7.64
C ALA A 43 -13.58 -21.48 -7.12
N TRP A 44 -14.39 -21.16 -6.11
CA TRP A 44 -14.35 -19.88 -5.43
C TRP A 44 -12.96 -19.59 -4.84
N ALA A 45 -12.35 -20.56 -4.14
CA ALA A 45 -11.03 -20.39 -3.52
C ALA A 45 -9.94 -20.08 -4.56
N ARG A 46 -9.94 -20.79 -5.70
CA ARG A 46 -9.02 -20.53 -6.82
C ARG A 46 -9.20 -19.12 -7.38
N SER A 47 -10.44 -18.73 -7.65
CA SER A 47 -10.75 -17.39 -8.17
C SER A 47 -10.37 -16.29 -7.17
N ALA A 48 -10.68 -16.47 -5.89
CA ALA A 48 -10.33 -15.53 -4.83
C ALA A 48 -8.81 -15.34 -4.74
N ARG A 49 -8.02 -16.42 -4.76
CA ARG A 49 -6.55 -16.33 -4.80
C ARG A 49 -6.05 -15.52 -5.99
N HIS A 50 -6.62 -15.78 -7.17
CA HIS A 50 -6.21 -15.09 -8.38
C HIS A 50 -6.51 -13.59 -8.30
N VAL A 51 -7.71 -13.22 -7.83
CA VAL A 51 -8.09 -11.81 -7.60
C VAL A 51 -7.16 -11.13 -6.61
N LEU A 52 -6.86 -11.74 -5.46
CA LEU A 52 -5.93 -11.17 -4.49
C LEU A 52 -4.51 -11.04 -5.05
N THR A 53 -4.05 -12.01 -5.84
CA THR A 53 -2.72 -11.98 -6.47
C THR A 53 -2.63 -10.84 -7.47
N ILE A 54 -3.59 -10.72 -8.40
CA ILE A 54 -3.63 -9.61 -9.37
C ILE A 54 -3.72 -8.27 -8.65
N THR A 55 -4.52 -8.18 -7.58
CA THR A 55 -4.63 -6.95 -6.79
C THR A 55 -3.26 -6.55 -6.23
N CYS A 56 -2.51 -7.49 -5.63
CA CYS A 56 -1.17 -7.21 -5.15
C CYS A 56 -0.20 -6.88 -6.28
N GLU A 57 -0.29 -7.54 -7.43
CA GLU A 57 0.55 -7.28 -8.60
C GLU A 57 0.35 -5.85 -9.12
N SER A 58 -0.90 -5.46 -9.38
CA SER A 58 -1.23 -4.12 -9.87
C SER A 58 -0.84 -3.02 -8.87
N ILE A 59 -1.02 -3.26 -7.57
CA ILE A 59 -0.57 -2.32 -6.54
C ILE A 59 0.96 -2.26 -6.50
N ALA A 60 1.67 -3.40 -6.58
CA ALA A 60 3.12 -3.44 -6.55
C ALA A 60 3.73 -2.67 -7.73
N GLU A 61 3.23 -2.90 -8.95
CA GLU A 61 3.64 -2.18 -10.14
C GLU A 61 3.41 -0.67 -10.00
N THR A 62 2.21 -0.29 -9.55
CA THR A 62 1.87 1.12 -9.31
C THR A 62 2.80 1.75 -8.26
N MET A 63 3.10 1.02 -7.19
CA MET A 63 4.00 1.45 -6.13
C MET A 63 5.43 1.63 -6.64
N LEU A 64 5.95 0.67 -7.41
CA LEU A 64 7.28 0.76 -8.00
C LEU A 64 7.38 1.95 -8.95
N GLN A 65 6.38 2.16 -9.81
CA GLN A 65 6.35 3.29 -10.73
C GLN A 65 6.30 4.63 -9.99
N ALA A 66 5.39 4.77 -9.03
CA ALA A 66 5.28 5.98 -8.23
C ALA A 66 6.56 6.26 -7.41
N ASN A 67 7.18 5.20 -6.88
CA ASN A 67 8.42 5.32 -6.12
C ASN A 67 9.62 5.70 -7.02
N GLU A 68 9.68 5.21 -8.26
CA GLU A 68 10.73 5.62 -9.21
C GLU A 68 10.58 7.10 -9.59
N ILE A 69 9.35 7.59 -9.77
CA ILE A 69 9.10 9.02 -9.96
C ILE A 69 9.58 9.83 -8.75
N ALA A 70 9.23 9.40 -7.54
CA ALA A 70 9.60 10.08 -6.30
C ALA A 70 11.13 10.05 -6.07
N LYS A 71 11.78 8.94 -6.39
CA LYS A 71 13.24 8.78 -6.38
C LYS A 71 13.93 9.73 -7.34
N ASN A 72 13.40 9.91 -8.55
CA ASN A 72 13.93 10.87 -9.53
C ASN A 72 13.77 12.33 -9.06
N GLN A 73 12.85 12.59 -8.14
CA GLN A 73 12.69 13.88 -7.44
C GLN A 73 13.54 13.97 -6.16
N GLY A 74 14.38 12.97 -5.87
CA GLY A 74 15.25 12.93 -4.69
C GLY A 74 14.54 12.54 -3.39
N ASN A 75 13.27 12.13 -3.44
CA ASN A 75 12.47 11.77 -2.27
C ASN A 75 11.74 10.42 -2.45
N PRO A 76 12.47 9.29 -2.52
CA PRO A 76 11.85 7.97 -2.59
C PRO A 76 10.98 7.69 -1.35
N ILE A 77 9.83 7.03 -1.56
CA ILE A 77 8.85 6.67 -0.53
C ILE A 77 9.30 5.43 0.26
N PHE A 78 9.99 4.50 -0.41
CA PHE A 78 10.62 3.32 0.19
C PHE A 78 11.87 2.89 -0.61
N CYS A 79 12.77 2.16 0.03
CA CYS A 79 14.05 1.76 -0.56
C CYS A 79 14.27 0.24 -0.44
N LEU A 80 13.96 -0.48 -1.52
CA LEU A 80 14.12 -1.94 -1.56
C LEU A 80 15.62 -2.32 -1.56
N PRO A 81 16.04 -3.29 -0.71
CA PRO A 81 17.35 -3.90 -0.82
C PRO A 81 17.52 -4.60 -2.18
N LYS A 82 18.77 -4.69 -2.68
CA LYS A 82 19.07 -5.36 -3.97
C LYS A 82 18.62 -6.82 -4.04
N SER A 83 18.43 -7.48 -2.90
CA SER A 83 17.99 -8.87 -2.79
C SER A 83 16.48 -9.05 -2.72
N VAL A 84 15.70 -7.95 -2.73
CA VAL A 84 14.26 -7.97 -2.57
C VAL A 84 13.59 -7.35 -3.79
N GLU A 85 12.65 -8.08 -4.35
CA GLU A 85 11.75 -7.60 -5.39
C GLU A 85 10.36 -7.38 -4.77
N LEU A 86 9.73 -6.24 -5.08
CA LEU A 86 8.34 -5.99 -4.70
C LEU A 86 7.42 -6.51 -5.81
N ASN A 87 7.08 -7.80 -5.73
CA ASN A 87 6.16 -8.49 -6.62
C ASN A 87 4.85 -8.89 -5.89
N ALA A 88 3.90 -9.52 -6.59
CA ALA A 88 2.59 -9.88 -6.04
C ALA A 88 2.69 -10.68 -4.72
N THR A 89 3.58 -11.67 -4.65
CA THR A 89 3.75 -12.54 -3.48
C THR A 89 4.25 -11.75 -2.28
N THR A 90 5.36 -11.03 -2.48
CA THR A 90 5.97 -10.23 -1.41
C THR A 90 5.04 -9.11 -0.93
N LEU A 91 4.32 -8.45 -1.84
CA LEU A 91 3.36 -7.41 -1.46
C LEU A 91 2.16 -7.99 -0.70
N CYS A 92 1.58 -9.10 -1.16
CA CYS A 92 0.46 -9.75 -0.44
C CYS A 92 0.86 -10.15 0.98
N GLN A 93 2.05 -10.72 1.17
CA GLN A 93 2.57 -11.07 2.49
C GLN A 93 2.79 -9.83 3.36
N LEU A 94 3.42 -8.80 2.79
CA LEU A 94 3.68 -7.54 3.47
C LEU A 94 2.39 -6.86 3.92
N LEU A 95 1.36 -6.88 3.08
CA LEU A 95 0.06 -6.28 3.35
C LEU A 95 -0.66 -6.98 4.49
N GLN A 96 -0.74 -8.32 4.46
CA GLN A 96 -1.34 -9.10 5.55
C GLN A 96 -0.59 -8.91 6.87
N LYS A 97 0.75 -8.90 6.82
CA LYS A 97 1.60 -8.64 7.99
C LYS A 97 1.36 -7.24 8.54
N THR A 98 1.35 -6.22 7.68
CA THR A 98 1.15 -4.82 8.08
C THR A 98 -0.21 -4.64 8.75
N TYR A 99 -1.26 -5.18 8.16
CA TYR A 99 -2.60 -5.12 8.75
C TYR A 99 -2.64 -5.79 10.14
N LYS A 100 -1.99 -6.94 10.32
CA LYS A 100 -1.92 -7.63 11.62
C LYS A 100 -1.09 -6.86 12.65
N ASP A 101 0.01 -6.25 12.24
CA ASP A 101 0.97 -5.57 13.13
C ASP A 101 0.57 -4.12 13.50
N MET A 102 -0.45 -3.54 12.87
CA MET A 102 -0.95 -2.20 13.17
C MET A 102 -1.59 -2.12 14.56
N SER A 103 -1.15 -1.16 15.38
CA SER A 103 -1.58 -0.96 16.77
C SER A 103 -2.79 -0.05 16.96
N SER A 104 -3.37 0.50 15.88
CA SER A 104 -4.54 1.39 15.96
C SER A 104 -5.84 0.62 16.25
N GLN A 105 -6.91 1.35 16.57
CA GLN A 105 -8.23 0.75 16.78
C GLN A 105 -8.68 0.01 15.51
N GLN A 106 -9.38 -1.12 15.69
CA GLN A 106 -9.80 -1.96 14.57
C GLN A 106 -10.66 -1.21 13.55
N SER A 107 -11.52 -0.29 14.00
CA SER A 107 -12.34 0.57 13.13
C SER A 107 -11.50 1.42 12.19
N ASP A 108 -10.39 1.97 12.68
CA ASP A 108 -9.52 2.84 11.91
C ASP A 108 -8.77 2.02 10.87
N LYS A 109 -8.26 0.85 11.28
CA LYS A 109 -7.59 -0.11 10.39
C LYS A 109 -8.50 -0.59 9.27
N ASP A 110 -9.71 -1.01 9.63
CA ASP A 110 -10.71 -1.56 8.72
C ASP A 110 -11.12 -0.56 7.62
N SER A 111 -11.05 0.74 7.91
CA SER A 111 -11.44 1.80 6.98
C SER A 111 -10.39 2.10 5.90
N MET A 112 -9.16 1.64 6.08
CA MET A 112 -8.08 1.89 5.13
C MET A 112 -8.29 1.10 3.84
N THR A 113 -7.85 1.65 2.71
CA THR A 113 -7.80 0.93 1.45
C THR A 113 -6.63 -0.06 1.45
N VAL A 114 -6.73 -1.08 0.60
CA VAL A 114 -5.66 -2.07 0.37
C VAL A 114 -4.33 -1.37 0.05
N SER A 115 -4.35 -0.36 -0.85
CA SER A 115 -3.16 0.38 -1.26
C SER A 115 -2.58 1.24 -0.13
N GLN A 116 -3.40 1.85 0.72
CA GLN A 116 -2.89 2.62 1.87
C GLN A 116 -2.10 1.74 2.83
N VAL A 117 -2.61 0.54 3.12
CA VAL A 117 -1.92 -0.43 3.97
C VAL A 117 -0.65 -0.95 3.29
N ALA A 118 -0.67 -1.16 1.97
CA ALA A 118 0.50 -1.55 1.20
C ALA A 118 1.63 -0.51 1.28
N TRP A 119 1.32 0.78 1.07
CA TRP A 119 2.28 1.88 1.21
C TRP A 119 2.84 1.99 2.63
N LEU A 120 1.97 1.92 3.64
CA LEU A 120 2.40 1.92 5.04
C LEU A 120 3.38 0.78 5.34
N GLY A 121 3.07 -0.42 4.84
CA GLY A 121 3.90 -1.61 5.01
C GLY A 121 5.26 -1.48 4.35
N ALA A 122 5.29 -1.01 3.10
CA ALA A 122 6.53 -0.84 2.34
C ALA A 122 7.44 0.22 2.95
N SER A 123 6.90 1.39 3.29
CA SER A 123 7.68 2.46 3.91
C SER A 123 8.22 2.07 5.29
N LYS A 124 7.48 1.28 6.06
CA LYS A 124 7.93 0.78 7.38
C LYS A 124 8.97 -0.33 7.26
N SER A 125 8.80 -1.25 6.30
CA SER A 125 9.68 -2.41 6.15
C SER A 125 10.96 -2.09 5.38
N TYR A 126 10.92 -1.07 4.52
CA TYR A 126 12.02 -0.67 3.65
C TYR A 126 12.28 0.84 3.76
N PRO A 127 12.65 1.35 4.95
CA PRO A 127 12.92 2.77 5.14
C PRO A 127 14.12 3.19 4.30
N CYS A 128 13.99 4.32 3.62
CA CYS A 128 15.12 4.95 2.96
C CYS A 128 16.08 5.54 4.00
N GLN A 129 17.39 5.47 3.72
CA GLN A 129 18.37 6.17 4.54
C GLN A 129 18.11 7.68 4.45
N PRO A 130 18.10 8.41 5.57
CA PRO A 130 17.95 9.85 5.55
C PRO A 130 19.06 10.45 4.70
N ASN A 131 18.68 11.24 3.70
CA ASN A 131 19.60 11.83 2.74
C ASN A 131 20.60 12.73 3.50
N THR A 132 21.83 12.25 3.68
CA THR A 132 22.85 12.92 4.50
C THR A 132 23.22 14.29 3.94
N ALA A 133 23.03 14.52 2.64
CA ALA A 133 23.22 15.83 2.00
C ALA A 133 22.26 16.89 2.57
N ALA A 134 20.96 16.59 2.68
CA ALA A 134 19.97 17.52 3.25
C ALA A 134 20.20 17.75 4.76
N LYS A 135 20.67 16.72 5.48
CA LYS A 135 21.01 16.84 6.91
C LYS A 135 22.25 17.72 7.11
N ASN A 136 23.25 17.61 6.24
CA ASN A 136 24.46 18.43 6.29
C ASN A 136 24.18 19.90 5.94
N GLU A 137 23.30 20.17 4.97
CA GLU A 137 22.89 21.55 4.66
C GLU A 137 22.09 22.20 5.79
N MET A 138 21.15 21.48 6.41
CA MET A 138 20.46 21.99 7.62
C MET A 138 21.42 22.23 8.78
N THR A 139 22.39 21.33 8.98
CA THR A 139 23.39 21.49 10.05
C THR A 139 24.31 22.70 9.78
N HIS A 140 24.68 22.92 8.52
CA HIS A 140 25.47 24.10 8.11
C HIS A 140 24.67 25.40 8.26
N VAL A 141 23.37 25.42 7.93
CA VAL A 141 22.48 26.57 8.14
C VAL A 141 22.25 26.85 9.63
N SER A 142 22.03 25.83 10.46
CA SER A 142 21.91 26.01 11.92
C SER A 142 23.21 26.51 12.55
N THR A 143 24.36 26.06 12.05
CA THR A 143 25.68 26.55 12.48
C THR A 143 25.92 28.00 12.04
N ALA A 144 25.50 28.37 10.83
CA ALA A 144 25.59 29.73 10.31
C ALA A 144 24.62 30.72 11.01
N LEU A 145 23.51 30.23 11.57
CA LEU A 145 22.53 31.02 12.32
C LEU A 145 22.80 31.07 13.83
N GLY A 146 23.89 30.46 14.31
CA GLY A 146 24.36 30.59 15.70
C GLY A 146 23.43 29.98 16.76
N GLN A 147 22.60 29.00 16.39
CA GLN A 147 21.77 28.28 17.36
C GLN A 147 22.46 26.97 17.72
N SER A 148 23.26 27.01 18.79
CA SER A 148 23.78 25.86 19.52
C SER A 148 22.90 25.53 20.72
#